data_AF-A0A1I4PGA9-F1
#
_entry.id   AF-A0A1I4PGA9-F1
#
_cell.length_a   1.000
_cell.length_b   1.000
_cell.length_c   1.000
_cell.angle_alpha   90.00
_cell.angle_beta   90.00
_cell.angle_gamma   90.00
#
_symmetry.space_group_name_H-M   'P 1'
#
loop_
_entity.id
_entity.type
_entity.pdbx_description
1 polymer ?
#
loop_
_entity_poly.entity_id
_entity_poly.type
_entity_poly.pdbx_seq_one_letter_code
_entity_poly.pdbx_strand_id
1 'polypeptide(L)'
;MRASEVDRDYPADAPLAEVLAWTRAFLARTHPDLGRKGPVCPFVPIALAQDSIWLAEINDPEPSLESIAAVIATYRDLFLATPPTDGPDSINKAFMVLFPNLGAEGAAVVDQVQYRLKRDFVDMGLMLGEFHALNESAGLRNPDFRPLRSPIPILAIRHMVDSDLPFLLRDGYPAEARAAFLRAYLYRLAGSLAPAKLEQAIDGVVEAEIERRAGHALRGEGAALAALAALPLPPDLAGELPPAAPAATVCEGVRP
;
A
#
# COMPACT_ATOMS: atom_id res chain seq x y z
N MET A 1 -3.99 14.51 -19.52
CA MET A 1 -3.35 15.71 -20.10
C MET A 1 -1.91 15.74 -19.66
N ARG A 2 -1.00 16.16 -20.51
CA ARG A 2 0.41 16.33 -20.16
C ARG A 2 0.59 17.56 -19.25
N ALA A 3 1.69 17.59 -18.51
CA ALA A 3 2.06 18.73 -17.67
C ALA A 3 2.09 20.06 -18.46
N SER A 4 2.63 20.07 -19.67
CA SER A 4 2.66 21.25 -20.54
C SER A 4 1.27 21.73 -20.99
N GLU A 5 0.32 20.81 -21.16
CA GLU A 5 -1.07 21.13 -21.50
C GLU A 5 -1.78 21.74 -20.30
N VAL A 6 -1.55 21.20 -19.10
CA VAL A 6 -2.09 21.77 -17.87
C VAL A 6 -1.60 23.22 -17.67
N ASP A 7 -0.32 23.50 -17.89
CA ASP A 7 0.21 24.87 -17.78
C ASP A 7 -0.45 25.87 -18.73
N ARG A 8 -0.75 25.42 -19.94
CA ARG A 8 -1.26 26.28 -21.01
C ARG A 8 -2.76 26.53 -20.85
N ASP A 9 -3.49 25.49 -20.47
CA ASP A 9 -4.95 25.44 -20.65
C ASP A 9 -5.74 25.56 -19.34
N TYR A 10 -5.11 25.38 -18.17
CA TYR A 10 -5.81 25.37 -16.88
C TYR A 10 -5.47 26.60 -16.03
N PRO A 11 -6.46 27.20 -15.34
CA PRO A 11 -6.20 28.29 -14.42
C PRO A 11 -5.42 27.79 -13.20
N ALA A 12 -4.68 28.69 -12.56
CA ALA A 12 -3.73 28.34 -11.48
C ALA A 12 -4.39 27.73 -10.23
N ASP A 13 -5.69 27.97 -10.04
CA ASP A 13 -6.51 27.45 -8.95
C ASP A 13 -7.23 26.13 -9.29
N ALA A 14 -7.09 25.61 -10.52
CA ALA A 14 -7.63 24.30 -10.87
C ALA A 14 -6.86 23.18 -10.14
N PRO A 15 -7.53 22.07 -9.74
CA PRO A 15 -6.89 20.95 -9.05
C PRO A 15 -5.64 20.40 -9.77
N LEU A 16 -5.71 20.30 -11.10
CA LEU A 16 -4.59 19.87 -11.94
C LEU A 16 -3.39 20.82 -11.87
N ALA A 17 -3.64 22.13 -11.89
CA ALA A 17 -2.59 23.15 -11.80
C ALA A 17 -1.97 23.19 -10.40
N GLU A 18 -2.78 23.03 -9.35
CA GLU A 18 -2.31 22.94 -7.96
C GLU A 18 -1.37 21.74 -7.76
N VAL A 19 -1.77 20.55 -8.22
CA VAL A 19 -0.93 19.35 -8.13
C VAL A 19 0.34 19.47 -8.98
N LEU A 20 0.26 20.09 -10.15
CA LEU A 20 1.45 20.34 -10.97
C LEU A 20 2.42 21.33 -10.31
N ALA A 21 1.90 22.39 -9.69
CA ALA A 21 2.69 23.33 -8.90
C ALA A 21 3.36 22.63 -7.71
N TRP A 22 2.62 21.81 -6.96
CA TRP A 22 3.17 20.98 -5.88
C TRP A 22 4.25 20.01 -6.39
N THR A 23 4.02 19.35 -7.53
CA THR A 23 5.00 18.44 -8.15
C THR A 23 6.33 19.16 -8.42
N ARG A 24 6.28 20.40 -8.91
CA ARG A 24 7.48 21.22 -9.17
C ARG A 24 8.12 21.82 -7.94
N ALA A 25 7.33 22.18 -6.93
CA ALA A 25 7.79 22.85 -5.73
C ALA A 25 8.32 21.87 -4.68
N PHE A 26 7.81 20.63 -4.66
CA PHE A 26 8.15 19.62 -3.67
C PHE A 26 8.85 18.42 -4.29
N LEU A 27 8.18 17.66 -5.17
CA LEU A 27 8.74 16.41 -5.69
C LEU A 27 10.01 16.62 -6.52
N ALA A 28 10.06 17.71 -7.30
CA ALA A 28 11.21 18.07 -8.13
C ALA A 28 12.34 18.79 -7.38
N ARG A 29 12.19 19.06 -6.07
CA ARG A 29 13.12 19.87 -5.28
C ARG A 29 13.81 19.07 -4.19
N THR A 30 14.97 19.53 -3.75
CA THR A 30 15.66 18.99 -2.59
C THR A 30 14.90 19.33 -1.32
N HIS A 31 14.98 18.47 -0.31
CA HIS A 31 14.36 18.73 1.00
C HIS A 31 15.37 18.44 2.12
N PRO A 32 15.51 19.30 3.16
CA PRO A 32 16.46 19.08 4.26
C PRO A 32 16.24 17.74 4.96
N ASP A 33 14.98 17.36 5.17
CA ASP A 33 14.62 16.13 5.89
C ASP A 33 14.66 14.87 5.02
N LEU A 34 15.04 14.95 3.74
CA LEU A 34 15.05 13.79 2.84
C LEU A 34 16.09 12.72 3.24
N GLY A 35 17.14 13.11 3.97
CA GLY A 35 18.26 12.23 4.35
C GLY A 35 19.19 11.87 3.18
N ARG A 36 19.09 12.59 2.05
CA ARG A 36 20.03 12.50 0.91
C ARG A 36 20.05 13.77 0.07
N LYS A 37 21.12 13.92 -0.71
CA LYS A 37 21.18 14.97 -1.74
C LYS A 37 20.21 14.68 -2.90
N GLY A 38 19.88 15.74 -3.63
CA GLY A 38 19.00 15.68 -4.79
C GLY A 38 17.52 15.82 -4.44
N PRO A 39 16.64 15.74 -5.45
CA PRO A 39 15.21 15.99 -5.29
C PRO A 39 14.52 14.88 -4.49
N VAL A 40 13.35 15.19 -3.90
CA VAL A 40 12.48 14.24 -3.19
C VAL A 40 12.22 13.01 -4.07
N CYS A 41 11.73 13.23 -5.29
CA CYS A 41 11.65 12.19 -6.32
C CYS A 41 12.75 12.41 -7.38
N PRO A 42 13.68 11.45 -7.57
CA PRO A 42 14.77 11.60 -8.54
C PRO A 42 14.31 11.64 -10.00
N PHE A 43 13.13 11.08 -10.31
CA PHE A 43 12.61 10.98 -11.67
C PHE A 43 11.83 12.21 -12.14
N VAL A 44 11.22 12.96 -11.20
CA VAL A 44 10.32 14.06 -11.53
C VAL A 44 10.97 15.19 -12.33
N PRO A 45 12.21 15.66 -12.03
CA PRO A 45 12.83 16.70 -12.84
C PRO A 45 12.99 16.32 -14.31
N ILE A 46 13.39 15.07 -14.60
CA ILE A 46 13.55 14.57 -15.96
C ILE A 46 12.18 14.42 -16.62
N ALA A 47 11.21 13.84 -15.90
CA ALA A 47 9.86 13.65 -16.41
C ALA A 47 9.16 14.98 -16.78
N LEU A 48 9.38 16.03 -15.98
CA LEU A 48 8.90 17.38 -16.30
C LEU A 48 9.59 17.95 -17.54
N ALA A 49 10.91 17.77 -17.68
CA ALA A 49 11.67 18.24 -18.83
C ALA A 49 11.29 17.52 -20.13
N GLN A 50 10.94 16.23 -20.04
CA GLN A 50 10.48 15.40 -21.15
C GLN A 50 8.97 15.51 -21.42
N ASP A 51 8.24 16.30 -20.62
CA ASP A 51 6.77 16.40 -20.65
C ASP A 51 6.08 15.03 -20.59
N SER A 52 6.63 14.13 -19.77
CA SER A 52 6.20 12.74 -19.59
C SER A 52 5.47 12.50 -18.27
N ILE A 53 4.79 13.53 -17.76
CA ILE A 53 3.83 13.42 -16.67
C ILE A 53 2.44 13.69 -17.22
N TRP A 54 1.53 12.73 -17.07
CA TRP A 54 0.13 12.87 -17.41
C TRP A 54 -0.69 13.04 -16.14
N LEU A 55 -1.58 14.02 -16.14
CA LEU A 55 -2.54 14.27 -15.07
C LEU A 55 -3.96 14.03 -15.57
N ALA A 56 -4.78 13.49 -14.70
CA ALA A 56 -6.21 13.28 -14.91
C ALA A 56 -6.98 13.64 -13.65
N GLU A 57 -8.06 14.39 -13.81
CA GLU A 57 -8.94 14.79 -12.72
C GLU A 57 -10.23 13.99 -12.81
N ILE A 58 -10.60 13.34 -11.71
CA ILE A 58 -11.82 12.56 -11.60
C ILE A 58 -12.83 13.35 -10.77
N ASN A 59 -13.83 13.89 -11.46
CA ASN A 59 -14.83 14.80 -10.90
C ASN A 59 -16.11 14.12 -10.40
N ASP A 60 -16.07 12.80 -10.22
CA ASP A 60 -17.16 12.08 -9.56
C ASP A 60 -17.28 12.58 -8.10
N PRO A 61 -18.44 13.11 -7.67
CA PRO A 61 -18.60 13.65 -6.32
C PRO A 61 -18.70 12.57 -5.24
N GLU A 62 -19.13 11.35 -5.58
CA GLU A 62 -19.31 10.26 -4.62
C GLU A 62 -18.86 8.91 -5.22
N PRO A 63 -17.58 8.78 -5.62
CA PRO A 63 -17.12 7.57 -6.26
C PRO A 63 -17.05 6.42 -5.24
N SER A 64 -17.54 5.25 -5.65
CA SER A 64 -17.36 4.02 -4.86
C SER A 64 -15.93 3.51 -4.99
N LEU A 65 -15.48 2.70 -4.03
CA LEU A 65 -14.16 2.04 -4.12
C LEU A 65 -14.00 1.24 -5.43
N GLU A 66 -15.08 0.64 -5.93
CA GLU A 66 -15.07 -0.11 -7.17
C GLU A 66 -14.97 0.80 -8.41
N SER A 67 -15.66 1.95 -8.42
CA SER A 67 -15.55 2.89 -9.53
C SER A 67 -14.15 3.48 -9.62
N ILE A 68 -13.54 3.85 -8.48
CA ILE A 68 -12.16 4.32 -8.43
C ILE A 68 -11.21 3.22 -8.92
N ALA A 69 -11.38 1.98 -8.47
CA ALA A 69 -10.54 0.88 -8.91
C ALA A 69 -10.63 0.63 -10.43
N ALA A 70 -11.84 0.73 -11.00
CA ALA A 70 -12.06 0.60 -12.44
C ALA A 70 -11.43 1.76 -13.24
N VAL A 71 -11.53 2.99 -12.72
CA VAL A 71 -10.85 4.16 -13.28
C VAL A 71 -9.34 3.94 -13.29
N ILE A 72 -8.76 3.49 -12.18
CA ILE A 72 -7.32 3.25 -12.06
C ILE A 72 -6.85 2.12 -12.97
N ALA A 73 -7.64 1.05 -13.13
CA ALA A 73 -7.36 0.00 -14.12
C ALA A 73 -7.37 0.55 -15.56
N THR A 74 -8.31 1.45 -15.87
CA THR A 74 -8.37 2.12 -17.19
C THR A 74 -7.11 2.96 -17.43
N TYR A 75 -6.68 3.75 -16.43
CA TYR A 75 -5.46 4.56 -16.55
C TYR A 75 -4.19 3.73 -16.58
N ARG A 76 -4.16 2.55 -15.94
CA ARG A 76 -3.08 1.58 -16.07
C ARG A 76 -2.93 1.10 -17.50
N ASP A 77 -4.05 0.72 -18.14
CA ASP A 77 -4.02 0.22 -19.51
C ASP A 77 -3.60 1.33 -20.48
N LEU A 78 -4.09 2.56 -20.25
CA LEU A 78 -3.64 3.73 -20.99
C LEU A 78 -2.14 4.03 -20.76
N PHE A 79 -1.64 3.93 -19.53
CA PHE A 79 -0.24 4.10 -19.20
C PHE A 79 0.63 3.12 -20.00
N LEU A 80 0.24 1.84 -20.03
CA LEU A 80 0.95 0.79 -20.77
C LEU A 80 0.93 1.02 -22.29
N ALA A 81 -0.16 1.57 -22.82
CA ALA A 81 -0.27 1.91 -24.24
C ALA A 81 0.42 3.22 -24.65
N THR A 82 0.68 4.13 -23.70
CA THR A 82 1.24 5.45 -23.98
C THR A 82 2.77 5.39 -24.15
N PRO A 83 3.35 5.83 -25.28
CA PRO A 83 4.80 5.92 -25.44
C PRO A 83 5.45 6.92 -24.47
N PRO A 84 6.71 6.69 -24.05
CA PRO A 84 7.52 5.50 -24.30
C PRO A 84 6.99 4.27 -23.56
N THR A 85 6.90 3.13 -24.25
CA THR A 85 6.42 1.85 -23.69
C THR A 85 7.56 0.95 -23.22
N ASP A 86 8.78 1.20 -23.71
CA ASP A 86 10.00 0.47 -23.41
C ASP A 86 11.23 1.42 -23.46
N GLY A 87 12.41 0.85 -23.27
CA GLY A 87 13.66 1.59 -23.30
C GLY A 87 13.94 2.42 -22.03
N PRO A 88 15.10 3.07 -21.96
CA PRO A 88 15.56 3.78 -20.76
C PRO A 88 14.71 5.00 -20.40
N ASP A 89 13.99 5.59 -21.36
CA ASP A 89 13.12 6.74 -21.08
C ASP A 89 11.75 6.35 -20.50
N SER A 90 11.34 5.07 -20.62
CA SER A 90 10.06 4.59 -20.09
C SER A 90 9.89 4.84 -18.60
N ILE A 91 10.97 4.76 -17.80
CA ILE A 91 10.92 4.98 -16.35
C ILE A 91 10.58 6.43 -15.96
N ASN A 92 10.74 7.40 -16.87
CA ASN A 92 10.41 8.80 -16.63
C ASN A 92 8.93 9.10 -16.92
N LYS A 93 8.15 8.12 -17.38
CA LYS A 93 6.71 8.25 -17.59
C LYS A 93 5.96 8.06 -16.27
N ALA A 94 5.07 8.99 -15.96
CA ALA A 94 4.18 8.88 -14.81
C ALA A 94 2.76 9.36 -15.15
N PHE A 95 1.76 8.67 -14.61
CA PHE A 95 0.36 9.10 -14.65
C PHE A 95 -0.09 9.42 -13.23
N MET A 96 -0.76 10.55 -13.05
CA MET A 96 -1.31 10.99 -11.76
C MET A 96 -2.81 11.16 -11.92
N VAL A 97 -3.57 10.34 -11.21
CA VAL A 97 -5.05 10.40 -11.20
C VAL A 97 -5.48 11.06 -9.89
N LEU A 98 -6.10 12.24 -10.01
CA LEU A 98 -6.47 13.14 -8.92
C LEU A 98 -7.95 12.97 -8.58
N PHE A 99 -8.27 13.00 -7.29
CA PHE A 99 -9.63 12.89 -6.79
C PHE A 99 -9.96 14.07 -5.86
N PRO A 100 -10.25 15.26 -6.41
CA PRO A 100 -10.46 16.48 -5.61
C PRO A 100 -11.71 16.42 -4.72
N ASN A 101 -12.69 15.57 -5.05
CA ASN A 101 -14.02 15.59 -4.42
C ASN A 101 -14.24 14.50 -3.35
N LEU A 102 -13.22 13.74 -2.95
CA LEU A 102 -13.39 12.65 -1.96
C LEU A 102 -13.71 13.12 -0.53
N GLY A 103 -13.58 14.41 -0.25
CA GLY A 103 -13.84 14.97 1.08
C GLY A 103 -12.94 14.39 2.18
N ALA A 104 -13.45 14.33 3.41
CA ALA A 104 -12.69 13.95 4.60
C ALA A 104 -12.18 12.50 4.58
N GLU A 105 -12.91 11.60 3.91
CA GLU A 105 -12.57 10.16 3.82
C GLU A 105 -11.57 9.86 2.69
N GLY A 106 -11.17 10.86 1.91
CA GLY A 106 -10.34 10.66 0.72
C GLY A 106 -9.01 9.97 0.97
N ALA A 107 -8.40 10.20 2.14
CA ALA A 107 -7.20 9.51 2.57
C ALA A 107 -7.42 7.98 2.65
N ALA A 108 -8.43 7.56 3.41
CA ALA A 108 -8.73 6.15 3.63
C ALA A 108 -9.18 5.45 2.34
N VAL A 109 -9.90 6.17 1.46
CA VAL A 109 -10.34 5.67 0.15
C VAL A 109 -9.13 5.38 -0.76
N VAL A 110 -8.20 6.33 -0.87
CA VAL A 110 -6.99 6.16 -1.69
C VAL A 110 -6.12 5.01 -1.18
N ASP A 111 -5.92 4.91 0.15
CA ASP A 111 -5.17 3.81 0.76
C ASP A 111 -5.80 2.45 0.47
N GLN A 112 -7.12 2.33 0.60
CA GLN A 112 -7.86 1.09 0.34
C GLN A 112 -7.77 0.66 -1.12
N VAL A 113 -7.94 1.60 -2.06
CA VAL A 113 -7.82 1.30 -3.49
C VAL A 113 -6.40 0.90 -3.84
N GLN A 114 -5.39 1.61 -3.32
CA GLN A 114 -3.99 1.27 -3.56
C GLN A 114 -3.70 -0.14 -3.04
N TYR A 115 -4.10 -0.45 -1.82
CA TYR A 115 -3.87 -1.76 -1.20
C TYR A 115 -4.51 -2.88 -2.04
N ARG A 116 -5.76 -2.69 -2.49
CA ARG A 116 -6.49 -3.66 -3.32
C ARG A 116 -5.78 -3.92 -4.65
N LEU A 117 -5.28 -2.88 -5.31
CA LEU A 117 -4.72 -2.96 -6.66
C LEU A 117 -3.22 -3.23 -6.70
N LYS A 118 -2.50 -3.03 -5.60
CA LYS A 118 -1.02 -3.07 -5.58
C LYS A 118 -0.46 -4.34 -6.18
N ARG A 119 -1.05 -5.49 -5.88
CA ARG A 119 -0.61 -6.78 -6.41
C ARG A 119 -0.62 -6.80 -7.93
N ASP A 120 -1.76 -6.46 -8.53
CA ASP A 120 -1.93 -6.49 -9.98
C ASP A 120 -0.96 -5.54 -10.69
N PHE A 121 -0.70 -4.38 -10.08
CA PHE A 121 0.28 -3.42 -10.60
C PHE A 121 1.71 -3.97 -10.53
N VAL A 122 2.12 -4.51 -9.37
CA VAL A 122 3.47 -5.06 -9.18
C VAL A 122 3.71 -6.27 -10.10
N ASP A 123 2.70 -7.14 -10.28
CA ASP A 123 2.75 -8.26 -11.22
C ASP A 123 2.99 -7.78 -12.66
N MET A 124 2.48 -6.60 -13.03
CA MET A 124 2.71 -5.96 -14.33
C MET A 124 4.03 -5.16 -14.43
N GLY A 125 4.83 -5.13 -13.37
CA GLY A 125 6.07 -4.34 -13.33
C GLY A 125 5.80 -2.84 -13.16
N LEU A 126 4.68 -2.48 -12.54
CA LEU A 126 4.27 -1.12 -12.24
C LEU A 126 4.26 -0.90 -10.72
N MET A 127 4.36 0.38 -10.33
CA MET A 127 4.08 0.82 -8.97
C MET A 127 2.83 1.71 -8.98
N LEU A 128 1.98 1.50 -7.99
CA LEU A 128 0.84 2.36 -7.67
C LEU A 128 1.12 3.07 -6.34
N GLY A 129 1.36 4.38 -6.39
CA GLY A 129 1.64 5.21 -5.23
C GLY A 129 0.39 5.94 -4.74
N GLU A 130 0.12 5.84 -3.46
CA GLU A 130 -0.89 6.59 -2.72
C GLU A 130 -0.32 7.94 -2.23
N PHE A 131 -1.00 9.04 -2.54
CA PHE A 131 -0.66 10.36 -2.02
C PHE A 131 -1.91 11.06 -1.50
N HIS A 132 -1.82 11.63 -0.29
CA HIS A 132 -2.89 12.43 0.32
C HIS A 132 -2.34 13.19 1.54
N ALA A 133 -3.05 14.22 2.00
CA ALA A 133 -2.58 15.12 3.06
C ALA A 133 -2.26 14.40 4.40
N LEU A 134 -2.94 13.29 4.69
CA LEU A 134 -2.80 12.51 5.92
C LEU A 134 -1.83 11.32 5.81
N ASN A 135 -1.05 11.22 4.74
CA ASN A 135 -0.19 10.06 4.55
C ASN A 135 0.92 10.00 5.60
N GLU A 136 1.05 8.85 6.26
CA GLU A 136 2.02 8.59 7.33
C GLU A 136 3.20 7.72 6.91
N SER A 137 3.32 7.37 5.62
CA SER A 137 4.48 6.61 5.14
C SER A 137 5.77 7.39 5.37
N ALA A 138 6.66 6.78 6.15
CA ALA A 138 8.01 7.27 6.39
C ALA A 138 8.86 7.31 5.11
N GLY A 139 9.76 8.30 5.03
CA GLY A 139 10.82 8.35 4.04
C GLY A 139 11.87 7.25 4.26
N LEU A 140 12.49 6.78 3.18
CA LEU A 140 13.45 5.65 3.22
C LEU A 140 14.70 5.91 4.08
N ARG A 141 15.07 7.18 4.32
CA ARG A 141 16.28 7.57 5.05
C ARG A 141 16.01 8.46 6.26
N ASN A 142 14.75 8.85 6.45
CA ASN A 142 14.31 9.66 7.59
C ASN A 142 12.87 9.24 7.95
N PRO A 143 12.67 8.56 9.10
CA PRO A 143 11.37 8.10 9.53
C PRO A 143 10.39 9.22 9.88
N ASP A 144 10.86 10.47 10.08
CA ASP A 144 10.01 11.63 10.38
C ASP A 144 9.58 12.38 9.11
N PHE A 145 10.18 12.06 7.96
CA PHE A 145 9.83 12.69 6.70
C PHE A 145 8.61 12.00 6.06
N ARG A 146 7.68 12.78 5.50
CA ARG A 146 6.43 12.31 4.88
C ARG A 146 6.37 12.68 3.40
N PRO A 147 7.08 11.94 2.52
CA PRO A 147 7.22 12.29 1.11
C PRO A 147 5.94 12.13 0.28
N LEU A 148 4.94 11.41 0.81
CA LEU A 148 3.71 11.09 0.07
C LEU A 148 2.53 12.02 0.43
N ARG A 149 2.78 13.11 1.17
CA ARG A 149 1.75 14.11 1.43
C ARG A 149 1.57 15.04 0.24
N SER A 150 0.35 15.05 -0.30
CA SER A 150 -0.08 15.89 -1.42
C SER A 150 -1.26 16.79 -1.03
N PRO A 151 -1.48 17.90 -1.77
CA PRO A 151 -2.63 18.79 -1.51
C PRO A 151 -3.97 18.11 -1.84
N ILE A 152 -3.99 17.28 -2.88
CA ILE A 152 -5.17 16.55 -3.36
C ILE A 152 -4.88 15.04 -3.31
N PRO A 153 -5.86 14.18 -2.96
CA PRO A 153 -5.70 12.73 -3.04
C PRO A 153 -5.36 12.27 -4.47
N ILE A 154 -4.28 11.50 -4.61
CA ILE A 154 -3.74 11.05 -5.91
C ILE A 154 -3.40 9.56 -5.83
N LEU A 155 -3.72 8.84 -6.90
CA LEU A 155 -3.12 7.55 -7.22
C LEU A 155 -2.19 7.71 -8.42
N ALA A 156 -0.90 7.48 -8.21
CA ALA A 156 0.14 7.67 -9.22
C ALA A 156 0.63 6.33 -9.77
N ILE A 157 0.73 6.23 -11.09
CA ILE A 157 1.17 5.04 -11.82
C ILE A 157 2.52 5.34 -12.46
N ARG A 158 3.49 4.45 -12.27
CA ARG A 158 4.76 4.47 -13.01
C ARG A 158 5.33 3.07 -13.18
N HIS A 159 6.35 2.93 -14.01
CA HIS A 159 7.14 1.70 -14.04
C HIS A 159 7.84 1.48 -12.70
N MET A 160 7.89 0.22 -12.28
CA MET A 160 8.66 -0.22 -11.13
C MET A 160 10.15 -0.14 -11.45
N VAL A 161 10.95 0.29 -10.47
CA VAL A 161 12.40 0.45 -10.59
C VAL A 161 13.11 -0.30 -9.47
N ASP A 162 14.42 -0.46 -9.59
CA ASP A 162 15.23 -1.20 -8.64
C ASP A 162 15.12 -0.63 -7.20
N SER A 163 14.96 0.69 -7.05
CA SER A 163 14.81 1.36 -5.76
C SER A 163 13.48 1.10 -5.05
N ASP A 164 12.58 0.33 -5.67
CA ASP A 164 11.27 0.00 -5.06
C ASP A 164 11.30 -1.16 -4.06
N LEU A 165 12.37 -1.94 -4.04
CA LEU A 165 12.50 -3.12 -3.18
C LEU A 165 12.10 -2.86 -1.70
N PRO A 166 12.53 -1.76 -1.04
CA PRO A 166 12.12 -1.50 0.35
C PRO A 166 10.60 -1.37 0.54
N PHE A 167 9.86 -0.89 -0.47
CA PHE A 167 8.40 -0.76 -0.39
C PHE A 167 7.67 -2.09 -0.54
N LEU A 168 8.33 -3.09 -1.12
CA LEU A 168 7.80 -4.45 -1.31
C LEU A 168 8.12 -5.37 -0.11
N LEU A 169 9.17 -5.02 0.66
CA LEU A 169 9.57 -5.72 1.88
C LEU A 169 8.77 -5.31 3.13
N ARG A 170 8.07 -4.16 3.10
CA ARG A 170 7.39 -3.59 4.28
C ARG A 170 6.45 -4.57 4.98
N ASP A 171 6.61 -4.73 6.29
CA ASP A 171 5.79 -5.60 7.14
C ASP A 171 4.30 -5.21 7.22
N GLY A 172 3.92 -4.04 6.70
CA GLY A 172 2.52 -3.65 6.54
C GLY A 172 1.73 -4.53 5.57
N TYR A 173 2.40 -5.40 4.79
CA TYR A 173 1.75 -6.39 3.94
C TYR A 173 1.88 -7.80 4.53
N PRO A 174 0.81 -8.62 4.46
CA PRO A 174 0.89 -10.03 4.83
C PRO A 174 2.02 -10.75 4.08
N ALA A 175 2.63 -11.75 4.72
CA ALA A 175 3.73 -12.55 4.16
C ALA A 175 3.43 -13.09 2.75
N GLU A 176 2.21 -13.55 2.51
CA GLU A 176 1.78 -14.02 1.19
C GLU A 176 1.86 -12.93 0.10
N ALA A 177 1.41 -11.72 0.42
CA ALA A 177 1.44 -10.59 -0.49
C ALA A 177 2.89 -10.15 -0.75
N ARG A 178 3.72 -10.05 0.30
CA ARG A 178 5.16 -9.74 0.16
C ARG A 178 5.87 -10.75 -0.74
N ALA A 179 5.65 -12.05 -0.51
CA ALA A 179 6.22 -13.10 -1.34
C ALA A 179 5.80 -12.98 -2.82
N ALA A 180 4.53 -12.62 -3.08
CA ALA A 180 4.06 -12.37 -4.44
C ALA A 180 4.74 -11.15 -5.07
N PHE A 181 4.80 -10.02 -4.35
CA PHE A 181 5.44 -8.79 -4.83
C PHE A 181 6.92 -9.02 -5.18
N LEU A 182 7.66 -9.70 -4.32
CA LEU A 182 9.09 -9.93 -4.52
C LEU A 182 9.37 -10.89 -5.68
N ARG A 183 8.52 -11.90 -5.89
CA ARG A 183 8.62 -12.77 -7.08
C ARG A 183 8.38 -11.99 -8.36
N ALA A 184 7.37 -11.13 -8.39
CA ALA A 184 7.10 -10.25 -9.53
C ALA A 184 8.25 -9.26 -9.76
N TYR A 185 8.79 -8.67 -8.69
CA TYR A 185 9.97 -7.81 -8.74
C TYR A 185 11.18 -8.50 -9.38
N LEU A 186 11.51 -9.71 -8.91
CA LEU A 186 12.58 -10.53 -9.49
C LEU A 186 12.31 -10.87 -10.95
N TYR A 187 11.09 -11.31 -11.27
CA TYR A 187 10.72 -11.66 -12.64
C TYR A 187 10.89 -10.47 -13.60
N ARG A 188 10.59 -9.25 -13.15
CA ARG A 188 10.64 -8.04 -13.96
C ARG A 188 12.03 -7.42 -14.05
N LEU A 189 12.82 -7.50 -12.99
CA LEU A 189 14.04 -6.69 -12.85
C LEU A 189 15.33 -7.48 -12.67
N ALA A 190 15.31 -8.80 -12.41
CA ALA A 190 16.52 -9.55 -12.05
C ALA A 190 17.69 -9.37 -13.03
N GLY A 191 17.42 -9.22 -14.33
CA GLY A 191 18.45 -9.00 -15.35
C GLY A 191 19.18 -7.64 -15.27
N SER A 192 18.65 -6.66 -14.53
CA SER A 192 19.23 -5.33 -14.37
C SER A 192 19.63 -4.98 -12.93
N LEU A 193 19.41 -5.89 -11.97
CA LEU A 193 19.76 -5.67 -10.57
C LEU A 193 21.25 -5.82 -10.30
N ALA A 194 21.78 -4.98 -9.41
CA ALA A 194 23.07 -5.21 -8.80
C ALA A 194 23.04 -6.51 -7.95
N PRO A 195 24.14 -7.30 -7.88
CA PRO A 195 24.16 -8.59 -7.19
C PRO A 195 23.62 -8.54 -5.74
N ALA A 196 24.05 -7.54 -4.95
CA ALA A 196 23.59 -7.39 -3.57
C ALA A 196 22.07 -7.16 -3.45
N LYS A 197 21.48 -6.45 -4.42
CA LYS A 197 20.04 -6.19 -4.43
C LYS A 197 19.24 -7.40 -4.92
N LEU A 198 19.81 -8.17 -5.85
CA LEU A 198 19.25 -9.46 -6.27
C LEU A 198 19.21 -10.44 -5.09
N GLU A 199 20.32 -10.57 -4.36
CA GLU A 199 20.42 -11.40 -3.14
C GLU A 199 19.38 -10.95 -2.09
N GLN A 200 19.34 -9.66 -1.78
CA GLN A 200 18.35 -9.11 -0.84
C GLN A 200 16.90 -9.42 -1.24
N ALA A 201 16.56 -9.34 -2.54
CA ALA A 201 15.23 -9.66 -3.02
C ALA A 201 14.92 -11.16 -2.92
N ILE A 202 15.90 -12.04 -3.18
CA ILE A 202 15.76 -13.49 -3.02
C ILE A 202 15.55 -13.85 -1.54
N ASP A 203 16.37 -13.30 -0.64
CA ASP A 203 16.25 -13.53 0.80
C ASP A 203 14.87 -13.10 1.31
N GLY A 204 14.39 -11.95 0.86
CA GLY A 204 13.04 -11.48 1.19
C GLY A 204 11.93 -12.43 0.72
N VAL A 205 12.07 -13.10 -0.45
CA VAL A 205 11.11 -14.13 -0.88
C VAL A 205 11.15 -15.32 0.07
N VAL A 206 12.34 -15.77 0.46
CA VAL A 206 12.52 -16.91 1.37
C VAL A 206 11.91 -16.60 2.73
N GLU A 207 12.22 -15.44 3.30
CA GLU A 207 11.68 -14.99 4.59
C GLU A 207 10.15 -14.92 4.57
N ALA A 208 9.58 -14.26 3.57
CA ALA A 208 8.13 -14.15 3.44
C ALA A 208 7.45 -15.52 3.24
N GLU A 209 8.08 -16.46 2.53
CA GLU A 209 7.53 -17.81 2.35
C GLU A 209 7.61 -18.65 3.63
N ILE A 210 8.69 -18.50 4.42
CA ILE A 210 8.81 -19.14 5.74
C ILE A 210 7.71 -18.62 6.67
N GLU A 211 7.54 -17.30 6.76
CA GLU A 211 6.51 -16.68 7.60
C GLU A 211 5.10 -17.13 7.17
N ARG A 212 4.83 -17.19 5.87
CA ARG A 212 3.55 -17.68 5.34
C ARG A 212 3.27 -19.12 5.76
N ARG A 213 4.27 -20.00 5.69
CA ARG A 213 4.14 -21.41 6.11
C ARG A 213 3.95 -21.54 7.62
N ALA A 214 4.70 -20.79 8.41
CA ALA A 214 4.55 -20.75 9.86
C ALA A 214 3.14 -20.28 10.26
N GLY A 215 2.63 -19.22 9.61
CA GLY A 215 1.27 -18.74 9.81
C GLY A 215 0.19 -19.77 9.46
N HIS A 216 0.38 -20.57 8.41
CA HIS A 216 -0.53 -21.66 8.07
C HIS A 216 -0.50 -22.81 9.09
N ALA A 217 0.68 -23.20 9.57
CA ALA A 217 0.81 -24.24 10.60
C ALA A 217 0.07 -23.85 11.88
N LEU A 218 0.30 -22.62 12.37
CA LEU A 218 -0.37 -22.11 13.58
C LEU A 218 -1.89 -21.99 13.43
N ARG A 219 -2.39 -21.58 12.26
CA ARG A 219 -3.84 -21.56 11.97
C ARG A 219 -4.44 -22.97 11.93
N GLY A 220 -3.70 -23.94 11.38
CA GLY A 220 -4.11 -25.34 11.34
C GLY A 220 -4.21 -25.95 12.73
N GLU A 221 -3.22 -25.71 13.60
CA GLU A 221 -3.23 -26.14 15.00
C GLU A 221 -4.37 -25.49 15.79
N GLY A 222 -4.58 -24.17 15.62
CA GLY A 222 -5.68 -23.46 16.26
C GLY A 222 -7.06 -23.97 15.82
N ALA A 223 -7.24 -24.27 14.53
CA ALA A 223 -8.47 -24.86 14.00
C ALA A 223 -8.69 -26.29 14.54
N ALA A 224 -7.65 -27.10 14.63
CA ALA A 224 -7.71 -28.44 15.20
C ALA A 224 -8.07 -28.40 16.70
N LEU A 225 -7.49 -27.48 17.46
CA LEU A 225 -7.79 -27.31 18.89
C LEU A 225 -9.23 -26.82 19.11
N ALA A 226 -9.70 -25.89 18.28
CA ALA A 226 -11.09 -25.43 18.32
C ALA A 226 -12.09 -26.55 17.95
N ALA A 227 -11.76 -27.39 16.97
CA ALA A 227 -12.57 -28.54 16.59
C ALA A 227 -12.63 -29.58 17.73
N LEU A 228 -11.51 -29.84 18.40
CA LEU A 228 -11.45 -30.73 19.58
C LEU A 228 -12.29 -30.18 20.74
N ALA A 229 -12.26 -28.87 20.98
CA ALA A 229 -13.08 -28.23 22.03
C ALA A 229 -14.59 -28.23 21.71
N ALA A 230 -14.96 -28.35 20.43
CA ALA A 230 -16.36 -28.42 19.98
C ALA A 230 -16.93 -29.86 19.96
N LEU A 231 -16.10 -30.88 20.23
CA LEU A 231 -16.60 -32.25 20.36
C LEU A 231 -17.44 -32.40 21.64
N PRO A 232 -18.62 -33.05 21.56
CA PRO A 232 -19.42 -33.32 22.75
C PRO A 232 -18.63 -34.23 23.71
N LEU A 233 -18.59 -33.85 24.99
CA LEU A 233 -17.95 -34.64 26.05
C LEU A 233 -18.52 -36.06 26.06
N PRO A 234 -17.67 -37.10 26.19
CA PRO A 234 -18.14 -38.47 26.26
C PRO A 234 -19.05 -38.65 27.50
N PRO A 235 -20.11 -39.47 27.38
CA PRO A 235 -21.15 -39.60 28.41
C PRO A 235 -20.67 -40.17 29.76
N ASP A 236 -19.42 -40.65 29.86
CA ASP A 236 -18.88 -41.32 31.05
C ASP A 236 -18.22 -40.38 32.09
N LEU A 237 -18.27 -39.05 31.91
CA LEU A 237 -17.79 -38.09 32.92
C LEU A 237 -18.91 -37.32 33.64
N ALA A 238 -20.18 -37.69 33.41
CA ALA A 238 -21.34 -37.12 34.09
C ALA A 238 -21.78 -37.93 35.34
N GLY A 239 -20.85 -38.66 35.97
CA GLY A 239 -21.12 -39.56 37.09
C GLY A 239 -20.62 -39.02 38.43
N GLU A 240 -21.59 -38.62 39.28
CA GLU A 240 -21.51 -38.44 40.74
C GLU A 240 -20.71 -37.26 41.29
N LEU A 241 -21.37 -36.08 41.30
CA LEU A 241 -21.14 -35.13 42.40
C LEU A 241 -21.67 -35.75 43.71
N PRO A 242 -20.87 -35.81 44.79
CA PRO A 242 -21.37 -36.23 46.09
C PRO A 242 -22.44 -35.24 46.59
N PRO A 243 -23.50 -35.73 47.27
CA PRO A 243 -24.59 -34.87 47.72
C PRO A 243 -24.10 -33.80 48.70
N ALA A 244 -24.61 -32.58 48.51
CA ALA A 244 -24.33 -31.43 49.36
C ALA A 244 -24.73 -31.73 50.82
N ALA A 245 -23.81 -31.47 51.74
CA ALA A 245 -24.06 -31.55 53.17
C ALA A 245 -25.17 -30.56 53.59
N PRO A 246 -26.04 -30.92 54.54
CA PRO A 246 -27.16 -30.07 54.93
C PRO A 246 -26.68 -28.82 55.67
N ALA A 247 -27.37 -27.71 55.40
CA ALA A 247 -27.12 -26.41 56.00
C ALA A 247 -27.33 -26.45 57.52
N ALA A 248 -26.29 -26.10 58.27
CA ALA A 248 -26.39 -25.87 59.71
C ALA A 248 -27.21 -24.60 59.97
N THR A 249 -28.34 -24.78 60.64
CA THR A 249 -29.20 -23.73 61.17
C THR A 249 -28.45 -22.93 62.24
N VAL A 250 -28.15 -21.66 61.97
CA VAL A 250 -27.65 -20.74 62.99
C VAL A 250 -28.86 -20.15 63.71
N CYS A 251 -29.05 -20.56 64.97
CA CYS A 251 -30.02 -19.94 65.87
C CYS A 251 -29.60 -18.50 66.21
N GLU A 252 -30.46 -17.54 65.90
CA GLU A 252 -30.50 -16.25 66.59
C GLU A 252 -30.95 -16.46 68.04
N GLY A 253 -30.26 -15.83 69.00
CA GLY A 253 -30.59 -16.02 70.42
C GLY A 253 -29.76 -15.25 71.44
N VAL A 254 -29.97 -13.93 71.48
CA VAL A 254 -30.13 -13.09 72.69
C VAL A 254 -28.96 -12.92 73.70
N ARG A 255 -28.62 -11.64 73.87
CA ARG A 255 -27.83 -10.98 74.95
C ARG A 255 -28.31 -11.32 76.38
N PRO A 256 -27.46 -11.20 77.41
CA PRO A 256 -27.17 -9.89 78.03
C PRO A 256 -25.72 -9.44 77.85
#